data_AF-A0A961U9C3-F1
#
_entry.id   AF-A0A961U9C3-F1
#
_cell.length_a   1.000
_cell.length_b   1.000
_cell.length_c   1.000
_cell.angle_alpha   90.00
_cell.angle_beta   90.00
_cell.angle_gamma   90.00
#
_symmetry.space_group_name_H-M   'P 1'
#
loop_
_entity.id
_entity.type
_entity.pdbx_description
1 polymer ?
#
loop_
_entity_poly.entity_id
_entity_poly.type
_entity_poly.pdbx_seq_one_letter_code
_entity_poly.pdbx_strand_id
1 'polypeptide(L)'
;MRVVSVVVAAGLLAACGSLREGSTVDPKLGVSASQRVVDTNKPIPKGGGVFKVGRPYKVAGKWYYPREDTSYDEVGVASWYGDDFHGRQTANGEIYDMHALSAAHPTMPLPTYARVTNLANGRSVVVRVNDRGPYAHDRLIDLSAKTAEVLGFTHHGTTKVRVQYVGRAPLEGDDTWLTTTYAEGGQVAPIPSSRLASDTPAARGTLRPQQVSAITSTGSIPQSRPDGMMAAFAPDWIDSGNRVADAFAAIDTDHRRRDALSAGMESFLRNDPVKTSGH
;
A
#
# COMPACT_ATOMS: atom_id res chain seq x y z
N MET A 1 44.69 -52.80 25.08
CA MET A 1 43.68 -53.01 24.02
C MET A 1 42.38 -53.46 24.67
N ARG A 2 41.22 -52.88 24.27
CA ARG A 2 39.81 -53.16 24.68
C ARG A 2 39.37 -52.40 25.94
N VAL A 3 38.92 -51.14 25.82
CA VAL A 3 37.64 -50.58 25.29
C VAL A 3 36.60 -50.41 26.42
N VAL A 4 36.31 -49.13 26.62
CA VAL A 4 35.38 -48.45 27.53
C VAL A 4 33.92 -48.76 27.16
N SER A 5 33.02 -48.79 28.15
CA SER A 5 31.59 -48.62 27.92
C SER A 5 30.99 -47.82 29.08
N VAL A 6 30.87 -46.51 28.88
CA VAL A 6 30.04 -45.63 29.71
C VAL A 6 28.81 -45.30 28.88
N VAL A 7 27.65 -45.72 29.39
CA VAL A 7 26.33 -45.38 28.85
C VAL A 7 26.03 -43.95 29.25
N VAL A 8 26.00 -43.03 28.28
CA VAL A 8 25.42 -41.69 28.45
C VAL A 8 24.18 -41.62 27.58
N ALA A 9 23.01 -41.79 28.21
CA ALA A 9 21.72 -41.46 27.63
C ALA A 9 21.29 -40.09 28.16
N ALA A 10 21.67 -39.02 27.47
CA ALA A 10 21.12 -37.69 27.68
C ALA A 10 20.23 -37.35 26.47
N GLY A 11 18.94 -37.68 26.58
CA GLY A 11 17.92 -37.21 25.67
C GLY A 11 17.60 -35.75 25.95
N LEU A 12 18.14 -34.83 25.14
CA LEU A 12 17.64 -33.46 25.06
C LEU A 12 16.83 -33.32 23.79
N LEU A 13 15.52 -33.29 23.99
CA LEU A 13 14.50 -33.02 22.99
C LEU A 13 14.81 -31.71 22.27
N ALA A 14 14.89 -31.81 20.94
CA ALA A 14 14.80 -30.68 20.04
C ALA A 14 13.45 -29.97 20.23
N ALA A 15 13.49 -28.69 20.56
CA ALA A 15 12.36 -27.77 20.41
C ALA A 15 12.86 -26.40 19.93
N CYS A 16 13.57 -26.38 18.80
CA CYS A 16 13.66 -25.16 18.00
C CYS A 16 12.31 -24.98 17.30
N GLY A 17 11.31 -24.52 18.06
CA GLY A 17 10.08 -23.99 17.48
C GLY A 17 10.44 -22.72 16.72
N SER A 18 10.56 -22.83 15.40
CA SER A 18 10.54 -21.70 14.50
C SER A 18 9.21 -20.96 14.69
N LEU A 19 9.22 -19.86 15.45
CA LEU A 19 8.14 -18.87 15.44
C LEU A 19 8.05 -18.33 14.01
N ARG A 20 7.21 -18.99 13.21
CA ARG A 20 6.62 -18.36 12.03
C ARG A 20 5.63 -17.34 12.56
N GLU A 21 6.14 -16.15 12.90
CA GLU A 21 5.32 -14.96 13.06
C GLU A 21 4.85 -14.54 11.65
N GLY A 22 3.96 -15.36 11.08
CA GLY A 22 3.26 -15.03 9.86
C GLY A 22 2.18 -14.03 10.22
N SER A 23 2.34 -12.79 9.79
CA SER A 23 1.27 -11.78 9.73
C SER A 23 0.00 -12.46 9.19
N THR A 24 -0.98 -12.71 10.06
CA THR A 24 -2.20 -13.42 9.69
C THR A 24 -3.08 -12.47 8.90
N VAL A 25 -3.08 -12.65 7.59
CA VAL A 25 -4.14 -12.18 6.71
C VAL A 25 -5.48 -12.69 7.25
N ASP A 26 -6.54 -11.87 7.25
CA ASP A 26 -7.89 -12.40 7.47
C ASP A 26 -8.17 -13.48 6.41
N PRO A 27 -8.34 -14.76 6.80
CA PRO A 27 -8.58 -15.86 5.87
C PRO A 27 -9.79 -15.62 4.95
N LYS A 28 -10.74 -14.78 5.38
CA LYS A 28 -11.94 -14.42 4.60
C LYS A 28 -11.63 -13.63 3.34
N LEU A 29 -10.49 -12.93 3.29
CA LEU A 29 -10.12 -12.13 2.13
C LEU A 29 -9.60 -13.00 0.97
N GLY A 30 -9.11 -14.21 1.24
CA GLY A 30 -8.63 -15.14 0.22
C GLY A 30 -7.38 -14.65 -0.53
N VAL A 31 -6.65 -13.68 0.03
CA VAL A 31 -5.39 -13.14 -0.50
C VAL A 31 -4.26 -13.40 0.49
N SER A 32 -3.01 -13.45 0.01
CA SER A 32 -1.83 -13.63 0.87
C SER A 32 -1.03 -12.33 0.94
N ALA A 33 -0.38 -12.07 2.08
CA ALA A 33 0.59 -10.99 2.18
C ALA A 33 1.77 -11.25 1.22
N SER A 34 2.26 -10.19 0.58
CA SER A 34 3.40 -10.26 -0.34
C SER A 34 4.69 -10.64 0.38
N GLN A 35 5.71 -11.01 -0.39
CA GLN A 35 7.02 -11.36 0.17
C GLN A 35 7.68 -10.15 0.85
N ARG A 36 8.25 -10.38 2.03
CA ARG A 36 9.19 -9.44 2.65
C ARG A 36 10.54 -9.55 1.94
N VAL A 37 10.97 -8.45 1.34
CA VAL A 37 12.19 -8.38 0.53
C VAL A 37 13.27 -7.51 1.19
N VAL A 38 12.90 -6.73 2.21
CA VAL A 38 13.83 -5.94 3.04
C VAL A 38 13.54 -6.21 4.52
N ASP A 39 14.61 -6.40 5.30
CA ASP A 39 14.54 -6.59 6.74
C ASP A 39 14.01 -5.33 7.45
N THR A 40 13.34 -5.48 8.58
CA THR A 40 12.71 -4.36 9.33
C THR A 40 13.66 -3.23 9.72
N ASN A 41 14.95 -3.53 9.86
CA ASN A 41 15.94 -2.59 10.37
C ASN A 41 16.78 -1.94 9.26
N LYS A 42 16.49 -2.23 7.99
CA LYS A 42 17.23 -1.70 6.84
C LYS A 42 16.46 -0.55 6.20
N PRO A 43 17.17 0.46 5.65
CA PRO A 43 16.52 1.52 4.91
C PRO A 43 15.78 0.94 3.70
N ILE A 44 14.54 1.35 3.50
CA ILE A 44 13.73 0.92 2.36
C ILE A 44 14.17 1.70 1.11
N PRO A 45 14.54 1.02 0.01
CA PRO A 45 14.78 1.67 -1.27
C PRO A 45 13.56 2.49 -1.71
N LYS A 46 13.80 3.71 -2.18
CA LYS A 46 12.73 4.59 -2.67
C LYS A 46 12.42 4.31 -4.13
N GLY A 47 11.15 4.48 -4.47
CA GLY A 47 10.65 4.20 -5.81
C GLY A 47 10.82 2.73 -6.20
N GLY A 48 11.01 2.51 -7.50
CA GLY A 48 10.87 1.19 -8.08
C GLY A 48 9.40 0.88 -8.35
N GLY A 49 9.13 -0.33 -8.84
CA GLY A 49 7.79 -0.69 -9.28
C GLY A 49 7.44 -0.14 -10.67
N VAL A 50 6.15 -0.24 -11.00
CA VAL A 50 5.61 0.09 -12.32
C VAL A 50 4.36 0.95 -12.20
N PHE A 51 4.16 1.84 -13.18
CA PHE A 51 2.87 2.49 -13.32
C PHE A 51 1.83 1.47 -13.80
N LYS A 52 0.69 1.38 -13.11
CA LYS A 52 -0.46 0.60 -13.54
C LYS A 52 -1.78 1.20 -13.05
N VAL A 53 -2.75 1.29 -13.97
CA VAL A 53 -4.15 1.40 -13.58
C VAL A 53 -4.62 0.05 -13.01
N GLY A 54 -4.21 -1.07 -13.62
CA GLY A 54 -4.56 -2.42 -13.17
C GLY A 54 -5.84 -2.95 -13.83
N ARG A 55 -6.02 -4.27 -13.85
CA ARG A 55 -7.24 -4.90 -14.36
C ARG A 55 -8.30 -4.96 -13.25
N PRO A 56 -9.60 -5.05 -13.59
CA PRO A 56 -10.63 -5.37 -12.60
C PRO A 56 -10.29 -6.65 -11.85
N TYR A 57 -10.50 -6.65 -10.54
CA TYR A 57 -10.14 -7.76 -9.66
C TYR A 57 -11.19 -7.96 -8.55
N LYS A 58 -11.14 -9.11 -7.89
CA LYS A 58 -12.15 -9.52 -6.91
C LYS A 58 -11.48 -9.93 -5.59
N VAL A 59 -11.94 -9.37 -4.48
CA VAL A 59 -11.49 -9.71 -3.12
C VAL A 59 -12.72 -9.95 -2.25
N ALA A 60 -12.74 -11.04 -1.47
CA ALA A 60 -13.85 -11.38 -0.57
C ALA A 60 -15.26 -11.32 -1.19
N GLY A 61 -15.41 -11.64 -2.48
CA GLY A 61 -16.70 -11.55 -3.17
C GLY A 61 -17.00 -10.21 -3.85
N LYS A 62 -16.29 -9.13 -3.51
CA LYS A 62 -16.49 -7.77 -4.02
C LYS A 62 -15.57 -7.48 -5.21
N TRP A 63 -16.14 -6.93 -6.29
CA TRP A 63 -15.39 -6.50 -7.47
C TRP A 63 -14.87 -5.07 -7.30
N TYR A 64 -13.63 -4.85 -7.73
CA TYR A 64 -12.96 -3.56 -7.78
C TYR A 64 -12.57 -3.27 -9.22
N TYR A 65 -12.79 -2.03 -9.65
CA TYR A 65 -12.54 -1.57 -11.01
C TYR A 65 -11.57 -0.38 -10.96
N PRO A 66 -10.25 -0.64 -10.95
CA PRO A 66 -9.29 0.44 -11.03
C PRO A 66 -9.47 1.28 -12.27
N ARG A 67 -9.40 2.60 -12.09
CA ARG A 67 -9.55 3.59 -13.16
C ARG A 67 -8.80 4.86 -12.79
N GLU A 68 -8.30 5.54 -13.79
CA GLU A 68 -7.80 6.90 -13.62
C GLU A 68 -8.99 7.86 -13.60
N ASP A 69 -9.11 8.60 -12.51
CA ASP A 69 -10.10 9.65 -12.33
C ASP A 69 -9.39 10.87 -11.77
N THR A 70 -9.09 11.82 -12.66
CA THR A 70 -8.37 13.04 -12.29
C THR A 70 -9.24 14.00 -11.48
N SER A 71 -10.55 13.75 -11.40
CA SER A 71 -11.51 14.50 -10.60
C SER A 71 -11.87 13.81 -9.28
N TYR A 72 -11.17 12.71 -8.93
CA TYR A 72 -11.48 11.94 -7.73
C TYR A 72 -11.43 12.81 -6.47
N ASP A 73 -12.56 12.84 -5.78
CA ASP A 73 -12.76 13.59 -4.55
C ASP A 73 -13.85 12.91 -3.72
N GLU A 74 -13.42 12.08 -2.76
CA GLU A 74 -14.32 11.21 -2.01
C GLU A 74 -14.11 11.35 -0.51
N VAL A 75 -15.20 11.17 0.25
CA VAL A 75 -15.18 11.14 1.72
C VAL A 75 -15.45 9.73 2.19
N GLY A 76 -14.64 9.25 3.13
CA GLY A 76 -14.79 7.91 3.68
C GLY A 76 -13.94 7.68 4.91
N VAL A 77 -13.89 6.42 5.34
CA VAL A 77 -13.11 6.02 6.52
C VAL A 77 -11.68 5.70 6.11
N ALA A 78 -10.72 6.31 6.78
CA ALA A 78 -9.33 5.91 6.75
C ALA A 78 -8.98 5.02 7.95
N SER A 79 -8.00 4.17 7.73
CA SER A 79 -7.30 3.33 8.70
C SER A 79 -5.81 3.45 8.42
N TRP A 80 -4.99 2.73 9.18
CA TRP A 80 -3.57 2.62 8.90
C TRP A 80 -3.06 1.21 9.13
N TYR A 81 -1.95 0.86 8.47
CA TYR A 81 -1.30 -0.44 8.59
C TYR A 81 0.13 -0.30 9.10
N GLY A 82 0.56 -1.31 9.86
CA GLY A 82 1.76 -1.27 10.68
C GLY A 82 2.97 -2.06 10.16
N ASP A 83 3.85 -2.41 11.08
CA ASP A 83 5.17 -3.04 10.92
C ASP A 83 5.13 -4.42 10.26
N ASP A 84 4.01 -5.13 10.37
CA ASP A 84 3.76 -6.42 9.72
C ASP A 84 4.00 -6.38 8.20
N PHE A 85 3.80 -5.20 7.58
CA PHE A 85 3.97 -4.99 6.15
C PHE A 85 5.30 -4.37 5.77
N HIS A 86 6.02 -3.78 6.73
CA HIS A 86 7.25 -3.05 6.44
C HIS A 86 8.24 -3.90 5.64
N GLY A 87 8.89 -3.35 4.61
CA GLY A 87 9.84 -4.12 3.80
C GLY A 87 9.22 -5.19 2.89
N ARG A 88 7.89 -5.28 2.78
CA ARG A 88 7.19 -6.13 1.81
C ARG A 88 6.89 -5.39 0.52
N GLN A 89 6.69 -6.13 -0.56
CA GLN A 89 6.30 -5.55 -1.85
C GLN A 89 4.86 -5.02 -1.82
N THR A 90 4.64 -3.82 -2.33
CA THR A 90 3.30 -3.29 -2.62
C THR A 90 2.77 -3.83 -3.94
N ALA A 91 1.50 -3.59 -4.24
CA ALA A 91 0.87 -4.03 -5.48
C ALA A 91 1.57 -3.52 -6.75
N ASN A 92 2.22 -2.35 -6.73
CA ASN A 92 2.96 -1.84 -7.89
C ASN A 92 4.43 -2.28 -7.93
N GLY A 93 4.91 -3.04 -6.95
CA GLY A 93 6.28 -3.56 -6.88
C GLY A 93 7.26 -2.66 -6.14
N GLU A 94 6.81 -1.52 -5.60
CA GLU A 94 7.58 -0.77 -4.61
C GLU A 94 7.69 -1.56 -3.30
N ILE A 95 8.51 -1.08 -2.37
CA ILE A 95 8.66 -1.69 -1.05
C ILE A 95 7.99 -0.77 -0.04
N TYR A 96 7.08 -1.34 0.76
CA TYR A 96 6.36 -0.56 1.76
C TYR A 96 7.28 -0.09 2.89
N ASP A 97 7.24 1.22 3.15
CA ASP A 97 7.93 1.89 4.24
C ASP A 97 6.90 2.51 5.18
N MET A 98 6.82 2.01 6.42
CA MET A 98 5.88 2.52 7.41
C MET A 98 6.20 3.94 7.88
N HIS A 99 7.43 4.40 7.64
CA HIS A 99 7.91 5.74 7.97
C HIS A 99 7.74 6.74 6.81
N ALA A 100 7.30 6.29 5.63
CA ALA A 100 7.02 7.15 4.49
C ALA A 100 5.60 7.71 4.53
N LEU A 101 5.35 8.82 3.84
CA LEU A 101 4.00 9.36 3.61
C LEU A 101 3.33 8.62 2.44
N SER A 102 2.81 7.43 2.72
CA SER A 102 2.22 6.53 1.71
C SER A 102 0.84 5.99 2.12
N ALA A 103 0.14 5.42 1.14
CA ALA A 103 -1.18 4.86 1.30
C ALA A 103 -1.48 3.71 0.31
N ALA A 104 -2.49 2.91 0.64
CA ALA A 104 -3.12 1.94 -0.24
C ALA A 104 -4.53 2.44 -0.62
N HIS A 105 -4.90 2.29 -1.89
CA HIS A 105 -6.24 2.61 -2.38
C HIS A 105 -6.78 1.51 -3.31
N PRO A 106 -8.08 1.15 -3.27
CA PRO A 106 -8.56 0.01 -4.04
C PRO A 106 -8.50 0.25 -5.56
N THR A 107 -8.81 1.46 -6.02
CA THR A 107 -9.07 1.71 -7.45
C THR A 107 -8.22 2.81 -8.10
N MET A 108 -7.40 3.54 -7.34
CA MET A 108 -6.57 4.60 -7.95
C MET A 108 -5.47 3.97 -8.82
N PRO A 109 -4.99 4.67 -9.87
CA PRO A 109 -3.76 4.27 -10.55
C PRO A 109 -2.59 4.28 -9.57
N LEU A 110 -1.65 3.37 -9.76
CA LEU A 110 -0.45 3.28 -8.94
C LEU A 110 0.79 3.58 -9.80
N PRO A 111 1.81 4.29 -9.30
CA PRO A 111 1.73 5.15 -8.12
C PRO A 111 1.09 6.51 -8.46
N THR A 112 0.39 7.09 -7.49
CA THR A 112 -0.33 8.38 -7.61
C THR A 112 -0.13 9.18 -6.34
N TYR A 113 -0.15 10.51 -6.44
CA TYR A 113 -0.29 11.37 -5.27
C TYR A 113 -1.77 11.67 -4.98
N ALA A 114 -2.13 11.60 -3.71
CA ALA A 114 -3.44 11.99 -3.22
C ALA A 114 -3.30 12.90 -2.01
N ARG A 115 -4.14 13.94 -1.92
CA ARG A 115 -4.29 14.72 -0.70
C ARG A 115 -5.26 14.02 0.21
N VAL A 116 -4.86 13.81 1.47
CA VAL A 116 -5.71 13.25 2.51
C VAL A 116 -5.92 14.29 3.58
N THR A 117 -7.18 14.60 3.87
CA THR A 117 -7.57 15.55 4.92
C THR A 117 -8.35 14.80 5.99
N ASN A 118 -7.84 14.80 7.22
CA ASN A 118 -8.59 14.30 8.38
C ASN A 118 -9.67 15.32 8.76
N LEU A 119 -10.93 14.90 8.60
CA LEU A 119 -12.08 15.79 8.80
C LEU A 119 -12.36 16.09 10.28
N ALA A 120 -11.79 15.30 11.20
CA ALA A 120 -11.97 15.51 12.64
C ALA A 120 -11.14 16.68 13.18
N ASN A 121 -10.00 16.99 12.57
CA ASN A 121 -9.06 18.02 13.05
C ASN A 121 -8.60 19.01 11.96
N GLY A 122 -9.03 18.82 10.70
CA GLY A 122 -8.68 19.67 9.58
C GLY A 122 -7.22 19.56 9.13
N ARG A 123 -6.46 18.57 9.63
CA ARG A 123 -5.08 18.31 9.18
C ARG A 123 -5.10 17.68 7.79
N SER A 124 -4.21 18.09 6.91
CA SER A 124 -4.05 17.48 5.59
C SER A 124 -2.59 17.27 5.20
N VAL A 125 -2.34 16.27 4.37
CA VAL A 125 -1.03 15.99 3.77
C VAL A 125 -1.21 15.27 2.43
N VAL A 126 -0.28 15.46 1.51
CA VAL A 126 -0.20 14.68 0.26
C VAL A 126 0.59 13.40 0.53
N VAL A 127 0.09 12.28 0.01
CA VAL A 127 0.67 10.94 0.19
C VAL A 127 0.88 10.25 -1.15
N ARG A 128 1.86 9.34 -1.21
CA ARG A 128 2.04 8.41 -2.32
C ARG A 128 1.13 7.20 -2.16
N VAL A 129 0.19 7.03 -3.07
CA VAL A 129 -0.64 5.82 -3.21
C VAL A 129 0.12 4.82 -4.08
N ASN A 130 0.67 3.76 -3.49
CA ASN A 130 1.47 2.76 -4.20
C ASN A 130 1.01 1.31 -3.97
N ASP A 131 -0.07 1.11 -3.22
CA ASP A 131 -0.59 -0.22 -2.90
C ASP A 131 -2.10 -0.32 -3.08
N ARG A 132 -2.62 -1.55 -3.05
CA ARG A 132 -4.05 -1.88 -3.16
C ARG A 132 -4.67 -2.24 -1.82
N GLY A 133 -5.97 -1.99 -1.70
CA GLY A 133 -6.73 -2.09 -0.46
C GLY A 133 -7.16 -0.70 0.02
N PRO A 134 -7.89 -0.58 1.13
CA PRO A 134 -8.39 -1.65 2.01
C PRO A 134 -9.53 -2.48 1.41
N TYR A 135 -9.75 -3.66 1.99
CA TYR A 135 -10.81 -4.60 1.58
C TYR A 135 -11.81 -4.95 2.69
N ALA A 136 -11.59 -4.45 3.90
CA ALA A 136 -12.49 -4.67 5.01
C ALA A 136 -13.26 -3.40 5.34
N HIS A 137 -14.46 -3.60 5.91
CA HIS A 137 -15.25 -2.58 6.62
C HIS A 137 -15.57 -1.34 5.76
N ASP A 138 -15.63 -1.51 4.43
CA ASP A 138 -15.88 -0.45 3.44
C ASP A 138 -15.02 0.81 3.65
N ARG A 139 -13.77 0.61 4.08
CA ARG A 139 -12.80 1.70 4.25
C ARG A 139 -12.37 2.23 2.89
N LEU A 140 -12.10 3.53 2.84
CA LEU A 140 -11.74 4.25 1.62
C LEU A 140 -10.24 4.13 1.32
N ILE A 141 -9.42 4.26 2.36
CA ILE A 141 -7.96 4.37 2.22
C ILE A 141 -7.26 3.80 3.46
N ASP A 142 -6.12 3.14 3.24
CA ASP A 142 -5.25 2.64 4.29
C ASP A 142 -3.95 3.43 4.25
N LEU A 143 -3.59 4.08 5.35
CA LEU A 143 -2.45 4.97 5.44
C LEU A 143 -1.24 4.28 6.09
N SER A 144 -0.04 4.76 5.80
CA SER A 144 1.13 4.34 6.57
C SER A 144 1.06 4.82 8.02
N ALA A 145 1.81 4.17 8.91
CA ALA A 145 1.92 4.60 10.31
C ALA A 145 2.36 6.07 10.44
N LYS A 146 3.33 6.52 9.62
CA LYS A 146 3.75 7.92 9.63
C LYS A 146 2.67 8.89 9.17
N THR A 147 1.89 8.52 8.15
CA THR A 147 0.78 9.35 7.68
C THR A 147 -0.30 9.48 8.75
N ALA A 148 -0.62 8.38 9.45
CA ALA A 148 -1.59 8.41 10.55
C ALA A 148 -1.14 9.27 11.73
N GLU A 149 0.17 9.25 12.03
CA GLU A 149 0.80 10.12 13.05
C GLU A 149 0.64 11.59 12.66
N VAL A 150 1.01 11.95 11.43
CA VAL A 150 0.92 13.32 10.91
C VAL A 150 -0.53 13.82 10.89
N LEU A 151 -1.48 12.98 10.47
CA LEU A 151 -2.90 13.33 10.47
C LEU A 151 -3.56 13.23 11.85
N GLY A 152 -2.83 12.75 12.88
CA GLY A 152 -3.27 12.74 14.26
C GLY A 152 -4.39 11.75 14.57
N PHE A 153 -4.36 10.55 13.99
CA PHE A 153 -5.36 9.51 14.29
C PHE A 153 -4.81 8.13 14.64
N THR A 154 -3.49 7.98 14.84
CA THR A 154 -2.85 6.70 15.20
C THR A 154 -3.54 6.00 16.38
N HIS A 155 -3.83 6.74 17.45
CA HIS A 155 -4.47 6.19 18.66
C HIS A 155 -5.96 5.86 18.50
N HIS A 156 -6.64 6.47 17.52
CA HIS A 156 -8.05 6.19 17.23
C HIS A 156 -8.22 4.97 16.31
N GLY A 157 -7.14 4.53 15.64
CA GLY A 157 -7.14 3.45 14.66
C GLY A 157 -7.77 3.85 13.32
N THR A 158 -8.87 4.59 13.35
CA THR A 158 -9.61 5.07 12.17
C THR A 158 -10.05 6.52 12.31
N THR A 159 -10.31 7.18 11.18
CA THR A 159 -10.93 8.51 11.15
C THR A 159 -11.68 8.75 9.84
N LYS A 160 -12.59 9.72 9.80
CA LYS A 160 -13.17 10.19 8.53
C LYS A 160 -12.18 11.10 7.81
N VAL A 161 -11.97 10.84 6.53
CA VAL A 161 -11.08 11.62 5.67
C VAL A 161 -11.78 12.02 4.38
N ARG A 162 -11.28 13.11 3.77
CA ARG A 162 -11.47 13.43 2.36
C ARG A 162 -10.20 13.06 1.60
N VAL A 163 -10.33 12.35 0.48
CA VAL A 163 -9.23 11.92 -0.38
C VAL A 163 -9.41 12.53 -1.75
N GLN A 164 -8.41 13.30 -2.21
CA GLN A 164 -8.46 14.01 -3.48
C GLN A 164 -7.27 13.60 -4.36
N TYR A 165 -7.53 13.29 -5.63
CA TYR A 165 -6.46 13.03 -6.59
C TYR A 165 -5.63 14.31 -6.83
N VAL A 166 -4.31 14.15 -6.84
CA VAL A 166 -3.37 15.25 -7.11
C VAL A 166 -2.72 15.08 -8.48
N GLY A 167 -2.28 13.87 -8.81
CA GLY A 167 -1.52 13.60 -10.04
C GLY A 167 -0.75 12.29 -9.95
N ARG A 168 -0.24 11.81 -11.08
CA ARG A 168 0.63 10.63 -11.09
C ARG A 168 1.91 10.92 -10.30
N ALA A 169 2.34 9.92 -9.52
CA ALA A 169 3.59 10.03 -8.78
C ALA A 169 4.74 9.49 -9.63
N PRO A 170 5.91 10.15 -9.65
CA PRO A 170 7.08 9.64 -10.36
C PRO A 170 7.56 8.29 -9.82
N LEU A 171 8.15 7.45 -10.69
CA LEU A 171 8.56 6.07 -10.35
C LEU A 171 9.86 6.01 -9.54
N GLU A 172 10.67 7.07 -9.57
CA GLU A 172 11.90 7.21 -8.79
C GLU A 172 11.64 7.38 -7.29
N GLY A 173 10.43 7.81 -6.89
CA GLY A 173 10.03 7.92 -5.48
C GLY A 173 10.74 9.01 -4.68
N ASP A 174 11.19 10.10 -5.30
CA ASP A 174 11.62 11.31 -4.56
C ASP A 174 10.41 12.03 -3.95
N ASP A 175 9.97 11.51 -2.82
CA ASP A 175 8.81 11.99 -2.06
C ASP A 175 9.21 12.89 -0.88
N THR A 176 10.46 13.38 -0.84
CA THR A 176 11.00 14.19 0.26
C THR A 176 10.21 15.48 0.51
N TRP A 177 9.56 15.99 -0.54
CA TRP A 177 8.74 17.19 -0.51
C TRP A 177 7.35 16.97 0.12
N LEU A 178 6.87 15.74 0.27
CA LEU A 178 5.50 15.49 0.76
C LEU A 178 5.27 16.09 2.16
N THR A 179 6.30 16.13 3.01
CA THR A 179 6.22 16.73 4.34
C THR A 179 5.93 18.22 4.31
N THR A 180 6.33 18.94 3.25
CA THR A 180 6.05 20.39 3.10
C THR A 180 4.60 20.66 2.74
N THR A 181 3.84 19.63 2.35
CA THR A 181 2.42 19.73 2.05
C THR A 181 1.52 19.62 3.27
N TYR A 182 2.10 19.35 4.45
CA TYR A 182 1.38 19.32 5.69
C TYR A 182 0.71 20.67 5.95
N ALA A 183 -0.57 20.63 6.31
CA ALA A 183 -1.32 21.81 6.69
C ALA A 183 -2.31 21.51 7.81
N GLU A 184 -2.59 22.51 8.64
CA GLU A 184 -3.61 22.48 9.69
C GLU A 184 -4.62 23.63 9.47
N GLY A 185 -5.75 23.58 10.19
CA GLY A 185 -6.73 24.67 10.19
C GLY A 185 -7.45 24.88 8.85
N GLY A 186 -7.57 23.83 8.03
CA GLY A 186 -8.26 23.89 6.74
C GLY A 186 -7.49 24.60 5.62
N GLN A 187 -6.23 25.01 5.88
CA GLN A 187 -5.36 25.51 4.82
C GLN A 187 -4.96 24.38 3.87
N VAL A 188 -4.79 24.71 2.60
CA VAL A 188 -4.33 23.76 1.57
C VAL A 188 -2.94 24.18 1.13
N ALA A 189 -1.91 23.44 1.54
CA ALA A 189 -0.55 23.72 1.11
C ALA A 189 -0.42 23.54 -0.42
N PRO A 190 0.24 24.45 -1.15
CA PRO A 190 0.41 24.34 -2.59
C PRO A 190 1.25 23.12 -2.98
N ILE A 191 0.98 22.55 -4.15
CA ILE A 191 1.69 21.40 -4.71
C ILE A 191 2.57 21.90 -5.86
N PRO A 192 3.89 21.70 -5.83
CA PRO A 192 4.75 22.13 -6.93
C PRO A 192 4.51 21.24 -8.17
N SER A 193 4.07 21.82 -9.29
CA SER A 193 3.75 21.06 -10.51
C SER A 193 4.94 20.27 -11.06
N SER A 194 6.17 20.71 -10.80
CA SER A 194 7.41 20.01 -11.18
C SER A 194 7.61 18.66 -10.46
N ARG A 195 6.82 18.37 -9.43
CA ARG A 195 6.87 17.11 -8.68
C ARG A 195 5.91 16.05 -9.19
N LEU A 196 5.03 16.38 -10.14
CA LEU A 196 4.08 15.44 -10.73
C LEU A 196 4.68 14.80 -11.97
N ALA A 197 4.40 13.51 -12.19
CA ALA A 197 4.79 12.85 -13.43
C ALA A 197 3.95 13.42 -14.60
N SER A 198 4.59 13.61 -15.75
CA SER A 198 3.92 14.07 -16.97
C SER A 198 2.92 13.03 -17.47
N ASP A 199 1.78 13.47 -18.02
CA ASP A 199 0.75 12.58 -18.57
C ASP A 199 1.21 11.77 -19.79
N THR A 200 2.37 12.11 -20.36
CA THR A 200 2.99 11.35 -21.45
C THR A 200 3.42 9.98 -20.95
N PRO A 201 2.92 8.86 -21.51
CA PRO A 201 3.43 7.53 -21.17
C PRO A 201 4.93 7.54 -21.43
N ALA A 202 5.72 7.20 -20.41
CA ALA A 202 7.16 7.02 -20.57
C ALA A 202 7.36 6.04 -21.73
N ALA A 203 7.79 6.56 -22.88
CA ALA A 203 8.16 5.73 -24.00
C ALA A 203 9.21 4.76 -23.46
N ARG A 204 8.91 3.46 -23.56
CA ARG A 204 9.82 2.35 -23.28
C ARG A 204 11.22 2.77 -23.72
N GLY A 205 12.16 2.80 -22.78
CA GLY A 205 13.49 3.38 -22.96
C GLY A 205 14.06 3.05 -24.33
N THR A 206 14.16 4.06 -25.19
CA THR A 206 15.07 4.00 -26.32
C THR A 206 16.40 4.39 -25.72
N LEU A 207 17.28 3.40 -25.47
CA LEU A 207 18.69 3.68 -25.29
C LEU A 207 19.11 4.64 -26.42
N ARG A 208 19.64 5.81 -26.06
CA ARG A 208 20.21 6.77 -27.00
C ARG A 208 21.07 6.00 -28.00
N PRO A 209 20.76 6.01 -29.32
CA PRO A 209 21.75 5.60 -30.29
C PRO A 209 22.87 6.63 -30.20
N GLN A 210 24.09 6.18 -29.86
CA GLN A 210 25.25 6.97 -30.18
C GLN A 210 25.24 7.25 -31.68
N GLN A 211 25.53 8.50 -32.01
CA GLN A 211 25.58 9.03 -33.35
C GLN A 211 26.57 8.21 -34.20
N VAL A 212 26.05 7.31 -35.02
CA VAL A 212 26.83 6.67 -36.09
C VAL A 212 26.31 7.22 -37.41
N SER A 213 27.25 7.77 -38.16
CA SER A 213 27.09 8.51 -39.39
C SER A 213 26.19 7.83 -40.43
N ALA A 214 25.52 8.69 -41.19
CA ALA A 214 24.61 8.36 -42.28
C ALA A 214 25.18 7.39 -43.31
N ILE A 215 24.35 6.43 -43.71
CA ILE A 215 24.42 5.75 -45.01
C ILE A 215 23.01 5.71 -45.58
N THR A 216 22.83 6.43 -46.67
CA THR A 216 21.62 6.52 -47.49
C THR A 216 21.46 5.24 -48.30
N SER A 217 20.27 4.61 -48.30
CA SER A 217 19.68 3.97 -49.49
C SER A 217 18.30 3.34 -49.19
N THR A 218 17.27 4.02 -49.71
CA THR A 218 16.07 3.52 -50.44
C THR A 218 15.53 2.10 -50.22
N GLY A 219 14.27 2.01 -49.78
CA GLY A 219 13.43 0.80 -49.89
C GLY A 219 11.94 1.07 -49.59
N SER A 220 11.09 0.74 -50.56
CA SER A 220 9.69 1.13 -50.78
C SER A 220 8.65 0.52 -49.82
N ILE A 221 7.54 1.25 -49.60
CA ILE A 221 6.30 0.80 -48.93
C ILE A 221 5.32 0.25 -49.97
N PRO A 222 4.57 -0.84 -49.68
CA PRO A 222 3.25 -1.03 -50.27
C PRO A 222 2.13 -0.86 -49.24
N GLN A 223 1.22 0.01 -49.62
CA GLN A 223 -0.10 0.30 -49.07
C GLN A 223 -1.04 -0.90 -49.27
N SER A 224 -1.82 -1.28 -48.26
CA SER A 224 -3.18 -1.75 -48.51
C SER A 224 -4.07 -1.59 -47.27
N ARG A 225 -5.16 -0.87 -47.49
CA ARG A 225 -6.37 -0.77 -46.66
C ARG A 225 -7.44 -1.63 -47.35
N PRO A 226 -8.41 -2.17 -46.62
CA PRO A 226 -9.77 -1.96 -47.09
C PRO A 226 -10.72 -1.47 -46.00
N ASP A 227 -11.77 -0.81 -46.47
CA ASP A 227 -12.80 -0.11 -45.74
C ASP A 227 -13.86 -1.04 -45.12
N GLY A 228 -14.48 -0.56 -44.03
CA GLY A 228 -15.91 -0.71 -43.77
C GLY A 228 -16.35 -1.89 -42.88
N MET A 229 -16.67 -1.61 -41.60
CA MET A 229 -17.96 -1.96 -41.00
C MET A 229 -18.05 -1.41 -39.56
N MET A 230 -19.12 -0.66 -39.30
CA MET A 230 -19.64 -0.41 -37.96
C MET A 230 -20.12 -1.73 -37.36
N ALA A 231 -19.53 -2.18 -36.26
CA ALA A 231 -20.15 -3.16 -35.38
C ALA A 231 -19.56 -3.01 -33.96
N ALA A 232 -20.45 -3.00 -32.98
CA ALA A 232 -20.12 -2.96 -31.57
C ALA A 232 -19.27 -4.18 -31.18
N PHE A 233 -18.10 -3.94 -30.58
CA PHE A 233 -17.28 -4.99 -29.99
C PHE A 233 -17.13 -4.73 -28.50
N ALA A 234 -17.99 -5.36 -27.71
CA ALA A 234 -17.57 -5.83 -26.40
C ALA A 234 -16.55 -6.96 -26.64
N PRO A 235 -15.32 -6.91 -26.10
CA PRO A 235 -14.40 -8.01 -26.28
C PRO A 235 -14.60 -9.06 -25.17
N ASP A 236 -15.04 -10.22 -25.65
CA ASP A 236 -14.98 -11.53 -25.05
C ASP A 236 -13.51 -11.92 -24.81
N TRP A 237 -13.01 -11.80 -23.57
CA TRP A 237 -11.72 -12.35 -23.13
C TRP A 237 -11.79 -12.72 -21.63
N ILE A 238 -12.59 -13.73 -21.30
CA ILE A 238 -12.42 -14.46 -20.04
C ILE A 238 -11.37 -15.54 -20.28
N ASP A 239 -10.09 -15.16 -20.22
CA ASP A 239 -8.98 -16.11 -20.14
C ASP A 239 -8.69 -16.44 -18.67
N SER A 240 -8.78 -17.74 -18.39
CA SER A 240 -8.41 -18.46 -17.20
C SER A 240 -6.90 -18.34 -16.92
N GLY A 241 -6.50 -17.63 -15.86
CA GLY A 241 -5.21 -17.96 -15.25
C GLY A 241 -4.44 -16.92 -14.45
N ASN A 242 -4.86 -15.64 -14.34
CA ASN A 242 -4.08 -14.70 -13.51
C ASN A 242 -4.91 -13.58 -12.86
N ARG A 243 -5.98 -13.95 -12.14
CA ARG A 243 -6.86 -13.00 -11.41
C ARG A 243 -6.29 -12.46 -10.10
N VAL A 244 -5.11 -12.92 -9.68
CA VAL A 244 -4.55 -12.69 -8.33
C VAL A 244 -3.37 -11.74 -8.29
N ALA A 245 -2.70 -11.46 -9.41
CA ALA A 245 -1.49 -10.63 -9.43
C ALA A 245 -1.75 -9.14 -9.13
N ASP A 246 -2.97 -8.67 -9.36
CA ASP A 246 -3.39 -7.31 -8.99
C ASP A 246 -3.96 -7.24 -7.56
N ALA A 247 -4.15 -8.38 -6.90
CA ALA A 247 -4.75 -8.49 -5.57
C ALA A 247 -3.71 -8.67 -4.45
N PHE A 248 -2.40 -8.56 -4.74
CA PHE A 248 -1.40 -8.45 -3.68
C PHE A 248 -1.69 -7.21 -2.86
N ALA A 249 -1.82 -7.40 -1.56
CA ALA A 249 -2.35 -6.42 -0.64
C ALA A 249 -1.42 -6.30 0.57
N ALA A 250 -1.17 -5.09 1.04
CA ALA A 250 -1.08 -4.89 2.48
C ALA A 250 -2.46 -5.25 3.07
N ILE A 251 -2.55 -6.43 3.67
CA ILE A 251 -3.79 -6.89 4.28
C ILE A 251 -4.03 -6.15 5.58
N ASP A 252 -5.20 -5.52 5.68
CA ASP A 252 -5.75 -4.96 6.89
C ASP A 252 -5.47 -5.79 8.16
N THR A 253 -4.63 -5.29 9.05
CA THR A 253 -4.58 -5.79 10.42
C THR A 253 -5.67 -5.10 11.24
N ASP A 254 -6.68 -5.89 11.62
CA ASP A 254 -7.68 -5.49 12.61
C ASP A 254 -6.96 -5.05 13.90
N HIS A 255 -7.04 -3.75 14.21
CA HIS A 255 -6.39 -3.15 15.38
C HIS A 255 -7.02 -3.56 16.72
N ARG A 256 -8.06 -4.40 16.71
CA ARG A 256 -8.72 -4.92 17.93
C ARG A 256 -7.77 -5.54 18.97
N ARG A 257 -6.54 -5.92 18.61
CA ARG A 257 -5.55 -6.40 19.60
C ARG A 257 -4.89 -5.31 20.45
N ARG A 258 -4.86 -4.04 20.02
CA ARG A 258 -4.25 -2.95 20.82
C ARG A 258 -5.25 -2.27 21.77
N ASP A 259 -6.54 -2.32 21.48
CA ASP A 259 -7.60 -1.72 22.33
C ASP A 259 -7.78 -2.46 23.66
N ALA A 260 -7.52 -3.77 23.69
CA ALA A 260 -7.67 -4.58 24.90
C ALA A 260 -6.63 -4.27 25.99
N LEU A 261 -5.46 -3.73 25.63
CA LEU A 261 -4.40 -3.39 26.60
C LEU A 261 -4.61 -2.01 27.24
N SER A 262 -5.24 -1.07 26.54
CA SER A 262 -5.56 0.25 27.12
C SER A 262 -6.83 0.21 27.96
N ALA A 263 -7.86 -0.52 27.53
CA ALA A 263 -9.10 -0.67 28.29
C ALA A 263 -8.92 -1.51 29.57
N GLY A 264 -7.99 -2.48 29.58
CA GLY A 264 -7.67 -3.29 30.76
C GLY A 264 -6.97 -2.50 31.88
N MET A 265 -6.18 -1.48 31.54
CA MET A 265 -5.38 -0.73 32.52
C MET A 265 -6.18 0.39 33.22
N GLU A 266 -7.22 0.92 32.58
CA GLU A 266 -8.18 1.87 33.19
C GLU A 266 -9.13 1.20 34.21
N SER A 267 -9.39 -0.11 34.07
CA SER A 267 -10.26 -0.86 34.98
C SER A 267 -9.58 -1.28 36.29
N PHE A 268 -8.24 -1.31 36.32
CA PHE A 268 -7.47 -1.67 37.51
C PHE A 268 -7.23 -0.48 38.46
N LEU A 269 -7.45 0.76 38.01
CA LEU A 269 -7.25 1.98 38.81
C LEU A 269 -8.55 2.59 39.37
N ARG A 270 -9.71 1.93 39.20
CA ARG A 270 -11.02 2.45 39.69
C ARG A 270 -11.76 1.51 40.64
N ASN A 271 -11.06 0.66 41.39
CA ASN A 271 -11.65 -0.10 42.48
C ASN A 271 -11.06 0.34 43.83
N ASP A 272 -11.58 1.46 44.37
CA ASP A 272 -11.59 1.70 45.81
C ASP A 272 -12.85 1.03 46.40
N PRO A 273 -12.68 0.18 47.42
CA PRO A 273 -13.56 0.27 48.60
C PRO A 273 -12.75 -0.12 49.88
N VAL A 274 -12.93 0.33 51.13
CA VAL A 274 -14.03 0.90 51.92
C VAL A 274 -13.43 1.61 53.15
N LYS A 275 -14.01 2.75 53.53
CA LYS A 275 -13.91 3.36 54.88
C LYS A 275 -14.52 2.42 55.93
N THR A 276 -13.75 1.91 56.89
CA THR A 276 -14.32 1.36 58.13
C THR A 276 -14.33 2.46 59.20
N SER A 277 -15.52 2.99 59.48
CA SER A 277 -15.82 3.78 60.70
C SER A 277 -15.97 2.84 61.90
N GLY A 278 -15.48 3.29 63.06
CA GLY A 278 -15.33 2.48 64.27
C GLY A 278 -16.59 2.14 65.05
N HIS A 279 -16.40 1.22 66.00
CA HIS A 279 -16.86 1.25 67.38
C HIS A 279 -15.88 0.43 68.22
#